data_AF-A0A089KZS3-F1
#
_entry.id   AF-A0A089KZS3-F1
#
_cell.length_a   1.000
_cell.length_b   1.000
_cell.length_c   1.000
_cell.angle_alpha   90.00
_cell.angle_beta   90.00
_cell.angle_gamma   90.00
#
_symmetry.space_group_name_H-M   'P 1'
#
loop_
_entity.id
_entity.type
_entity.pdbx_description
1 polymer ?
#
loop_
_entity_poly.entity_id
_entity_poly.type
_entity_poly.pdbx_seq_one_letter_code
_entity_poly.pdbx_strand_id
1 'polypeptide(L)' 'MRTANQIQSKINELTIQRRSLETRLAPLPQDSPQRAGLNAQLTRLEDMILMLEWVLDAPTGKYHA' A
#
# COMPACT_ATOMS: atom_id res chain seq x y z
N MET A 1 12.71 12.34 -9.52
CA MET A 1 11.50 12.07 -8.74
C MET A 1 10.45 11.45 -9.65
N ARG A 2 9.61 10.53 -9.14
CA ARG A 2 8.40 10.10 -9.85
C ARG A 2 7.41 11.26 -9.92
N THR A 3 6.60 11.37 -10.98
CA THR A 3 5.54 12.39 -11.06
C THR A 3 4.35 12.03 -10.16
N ALA A 4 3.52 13.01 -9.80
CA ALA A 4 2.29 12.78 -9.03
C ALA A 4 1.42 11.68 -9.66
N ASN A 5 1.29 11.67 -10.99
CA ASN A 5 0.56 10.64 -11.72
C ASN A 5 1.17 9.23 -11.55
N GLN A 6 2.49 9.12 -11.50
CA GLN A 6 3.18 7.84 -11.27
C GLN A 6 2.98 7.35 -9.82
N ILE A 7 2.96 8.27 -8.84
CA ILE A 7 2.68 7.95 -7.44
C ILE A 7 1.22 7.47 -7.30
N GLN A 8 0.27 8.19 -7.90
CA GLN A 8 -1.15 7.82 -7.87
C GLN A 8 -1.42 6.46 -8.54
N SER A 9 -0.82 6.21 -9.71
CA SER A 9 -0.92 4.90 -10.36
C SER A 9 -0.40 3.79 -9.45
N LYS A 10 0.70 4.06 -8.73
CA LYS A 10 1.26 3.06 -7.81
C LYS A 10 0.36 2.81 -6.60
N ILE A 11 -0.22 3.85 -6.01
CA ILE A 11 -1.20 3.72 -4.93
C ILE A 11 -2.39 2.86 -5.37
N ASN A 12 -2.90 3.09 -6.59
CA ASN A 12 -4.03 2.33 -7.13
C ASN A 12 -3.67 0.83 -7.30
N GLU A 13 -2.49 0.52 -7.84
CA GLU A 13 -2.00 -0.85 -7.96
C GLU A 13 -1.91 -1.54 -6.59
N LEU A 14 -1.30 -0.88 -5.61
CA LEU A 14 -1.14 -1.44 -4.26
C LEU A 14 -2.49 -1.61 -3.56
N THR A 15 -3.44 -0.71 -3.80
CA THR A 15 -4.81 -0.81 -3.26
C THR A 15 -5.55 -2.03 -3.81
N ILE A 16 -5.37 -2.33 -5.11
CA ILE A 16 -5.95 -3.55 -5.72
C ILE A 16 -5.32 -4.80 -5.09
N GLN A 17 -4.00 -4.82 -4.89
CA GLN A 17 -3.31 -5.93 -4.22
C GLN A 17 -3.79 -6.11 -2.78
N ARG A 18 -3.98 -5.01 -2.04
CA ARG A 18 -4.52 -5.02 -0.67
C ARG A 18 -5.90 -5.69 -0.62
N ARG A 19 -6.84 -5.27 -1.48
CA ARG A 19 -8.18 -5.88 -1.58
C ARG A 19 -8.15 -7.37 -1.94
N SER A 20 -7.21 -7.77 -2.79
CA SER A 20 -7.01 -9.19 -3.12
C SER A 20 -6.54 -10.01 -1.91
N LEU A 21 -5.62 -9.48 -1.10
CA LEU A 21 -5.18 -10.12 0.14
C LEU A 21 -6.30 -10.16 1.19
N GLU A 22 -7.08 -9.08 1.34
CA GLU A 22 -8.24 -9.05 2.24
C GLU A 22 -9.27 -10.13 1.89
N THR A 23 -9.57 -10.29 0.60
CA THR A 23 -10.47 -11.35 0.10
C THR A 23 -9.94 -12.74 0.45
N ARG A 24 -8.62 -12.95 0.36
CA ARG A 24 -7.97 -14.23 0.71
C ARG A 24 -7.90 -14.45 2.22
N LEU A 25 -7.86 -13.39 3.01
CA LEU A 25 -7.85 -13.42 4.48
C LEU A 25 -9.24 -13.70 5.07
N ALA A 26 -10.30 -13.20 4.44
CA ALA A 26 -11.67 -13.31 4.92
C ALA A 26 -12.11 -14.74 5.31
N PRO A 27 -11.82 -15.80 4.52
CA PRO A 27 -12.23 -17.16 4.87
C PRO A 27 -11.29 -17.87 5.86
N LEU A 28 -10.13 -17.27 6.22
CA LEU A 28 -9.13 -17.97 7.02
C LEU A 28 -9.40 -17.83 8.53
N PRO A 29 -9.32 -18.95 9.28
CA PRO A 29 -9.41 -18.93 10.75
C PRO A 29 -8.37 -18.00 11.36
N GLN A 30 -8.70 -17.34 12.48
CA GLN A 30 -7.81 -16.39 13.14
C GLN A 30 -6.46 -17.00 13.53
N ASP A 31 -6.46 -18.24 13.99
CA ASP A 31 -5.26 -18.94 14.44
C ASP A 31 -4.50 -19.69 13.32
N SER A 32 -4.92 -19.52 12.05
CA SER A 32 -4.25 -20.20 10.96
C SER A 32 -2.87 -19.55 10.66
N PRO A 33 -1.78 -20.34 10.55
CA PRO A 33 -0.46 -19.82 10.18
C PRO A 33 -0.47 -19.07 8.84
N GLN A 34 -1.35 -19.48 7.93
CA GLN A 34 -1.56 -18.83 6.63
C GLN A 34 -2.12 -17.41 6.79
N ARG A 35 -3.04 -17.17 7.74
CA ARG A 35 -3.56 -15.84 8.05
C ARG A 35 -2.48 -14.93 8.59
N ALA A 36 -1.63 -15.41 9.49
CA ALA A 36 -0.51 -14.63 10.02
C ALA A 36 0.42 -14.14 8.90
N GLY A 37 0.79 -15.02 7.98
CA GLY A 37 1.63 -14.66 6.83
C GLY A 37 0.97 -13.68 5.86
N LEU A 38 -0.34 -13.76 5.65
CA LEU A 38 -1.10 -12.83 4.80
C LEU A 38 -1.31 -11.47 5.49
N ASN A 39 -1.56 -11.44 6.80
CA ASN A 39 -1.63 -10.21 7.57
C ASN A 39 -0.29 -9.45 7.53
N ALA A 40 0.85 -10.14 7.68
CA ALA A 40 2.16 -9.50 7.55
C ALA A 40 2.43 -8.94 6.14
N GLN A 41 1.82 -9.51 5.10
CA GLN A 41 1.85 -8.93 3.75
C GLN A 41 0.92 -7.72 3.63
N LEU A 42 -0.26 -7.80 4.24
CA LEU A 42 -1.24 -6.72 4.25
C LEU A 42 -0.67 -5.46 4.92
N THR A 43 -0.09 -5.60 6.13
CA THR A 43 0.54 -4.48 6.86
C THR A 43 1.63 -3.80 6.03
N ARG A 44 2.48 -4.58 5.35
CA ARG A 44 3.52 -4.00 4.48
C ARG A 44 2.95 -3.21 3.31
N LEU A 45 1.84 -3.65 2.71
CA LEU A 45 1.17 -2.91 1.65
C LEU A 45 0.56 -1.61 2.18
N GLU A 46 -0.06 -1.65 3.36
CA GLU A 46 -0.64 -0.48 4.01
C GLU A 46 0.43 0.57 4.32
N ASP A 47 1.58 0.16 4.86
CA ASP A 47 2.72 1.05 5.11
C ASP A 47 3.25 1.69 3.82
N MET A 48 3.33 0.92 2.73
CA MET A 48 3.77 1.42 1.43
C MET A 48 2.77 2.41 0.82
N ILE A 49 1.47 2.14 0.93
CA ILE A 49 0.41 3.04 0.46
C ILE A 49 0.49 4.35 1.24
N LEU A 50 0.53 4.27 2.58
CA LEU A 50 0.61 5.43 3.45
C LEU A 50 1.82 6.30 3.07
N MET A 51 3.00 5.71 2.91
CA MET A 51 4.20 6.44 2.50
C MET A 51 4.02 7.17 1.17
N LEU A 52 3.37 6.54 0.19
CA LEU A 52 3.14 7.16 -1.12
C LEU A 52 2.11 8.28 -1.05
N GLU A 53 1.08 8.15 -0.21
CA GLU A 53 0.13 9.21 0.09
C GLU A 53 0.84 10.42 0.71
N TRP A 54 1.72 10.20 1.69
CA TRP A 54 2.57 11.25 2.27
C TRP A 54 3.42 11.96 1.21
N VAL A 55 4.01 11.22 0.27
CA VAL A 55 4.83 11.82 -0.81
C VAL A 55 3.97 12.59 -1.81
N LEU A 56 2.74 12.16 -2.07
CA LEU A 56 1.81 12.85 -2.96
C LEU A 56 1.33 14.18 -2.37
N ASP A 57 1.06 14.18 -1.06
CA ASP A 57 0.58 15.36 -0.32
C ASP A 57 1.71 16.29 0.15
N ALA A 58 2.97 15.83 0.11
CA ALA A 58 4.12 16.64 0.50
C ALA A 58 4.21 17.92 -0.36
N PRO A 59 4.45 19.10 0.25
CA PRO A 59 4.59 20.34 -0.51
C PRO A 59 5.73 20.21 -1.51
N THR A 60 5.45 20.51 -2.78
CA THR A 60 6.44 20.50 -3.87
C THR A 60 7.34 21.74 -3.75
N GLY A 61 8.18 21.77 -2.73
CA GLY A 61 9.20 22.79 -2.54
C GLY A 61 10.23 22.71 -3.68
N LYS A 62 10.32 23.77 -4.49
CA LYS A 62 11.36 23.95 -5.50
C LYS A 62 12.73 24.10 -4.81
N TYR A 63 13.41 22.99 -4.53
CA TYR A 63 14.87 22.97 -4.32
C TYR A 63 15.60 22.50 -5.59
N HIS A 64 15.10 22.96 -6.73
CA HIS A 64 15.85 23.05 -7.98
C HIS A 64 15.75 24.51 -8.42
N ALA A 65 16.55 25.36 -7.79
CA ALA A 65 16.93 26.67 -8.28
C ALA A 65 18.34 26.56 -8.84
#